data_AF-A0AA40G5N7-F1
#
_entry.id   AF-A0AA40G5N7-F1
#
_cell.length_a   1.000
_cell.length_b   1.000
_cell.length_c   1.000
_cell.angle_alpha   90.00
_cell.angle_beta   90.00
_cell.angle_gamma   90.00
#
_symmetry.space_group_name_H-M   'P 1'
#
loop_
_entity.id
_entity.type
_entity.pdbx_description
1 polymer ?
#
loop_
_entity_poly.entity_id
_entity_poly.type
_entity_poly.pdbx_seq_one_letter_code
_entity_poly.pdbx_strand_id
1 'polypeptide(L)'
;MTNVSPLASTVKSITTTEVVYQRFAIEPMDQTAVIGSRVTLPCRVLDQKGPIQWTKDDFGLGAVRNLTGYERYAMIGSDEEGK
;
A
#
# COMPACT_ATOMS: atom_id res chain seq x y z
N MET A 1 14.63 -63.31 -13.92
CA MET A 1 14.60 -62.70 -12.57
C MET A 1 15.91 -61.93 -12.47
N THR A 2 16.00 -60.61 -12.46
CA THR A 2 15.17 -59.54 -11.89
C THR A 2 15.36 -58.24 -12.69
N ASN A 3 14.28 -57.51 -12.94
CA ASN A 3 14.28 -56.20 -13.58
C ASN A 3 14.48 -55.13 -12.49
N VAL A 4 15.58 -54.37 -12.54
CA VAL A 4 15.83 -53.27 -11.59
C VAL A 4 15.26 -51.97 -12.16
N SER A 5 14.07 -51.61 -11.67
CA SER A 5 13.43 -50.33 -11.94
C SER A 5 14.20 -49.19 -11.27
N PRO A 6 14.41 -48.04 -11.94
CA PRO A 6 15.02 -46.89 -11.29
C PRO A 6 14.01 -46.24 -10.34
N LEU A 7 14.40 -45.98 -9.09
CA LEU A 7 13.64 -45.08 -8.22
C LEU A 7 13.69 -43.68 -8.85
N ALA A 8 12.56 -43.23 -9.40
CA ALA A 8 12.38 -41.85 -9.80
C ALA A 8 12.53 -40.95 -8.57
N SER A 9 13.62 -40.18 -8.51
CA SER A 9 13.84 -39.17 -7.48
C SER A 9 12.89 -38.00 -7.74
N THR A 10 11.80 -37.93 -6.97
CA THR A 10 10.87 -36.80 -7.00
C THR A 10 11.56 -35.58 -6.39
N VAL A 11 12.15 -34.73 -7.23
CA VAL A 11 12.56 -33.38 -6.84
C VAL A 11 11.29 -32.60 -6.50
N LYS A 12 10.99 -32.43 -5.20
CA LYS A 12 9.92 -31.53 -4.76
C LYS A 12 10.36 -30.10 -5.06
N SER A 13 9.66 -29.42 -5.95
CA SER A 13 9.81 -27.97 -6.14
C SER A 13 9.46 -27.26 -4.84
N ILE A 14 10.46 -26.70 -4.18
CA ILE A 14 10.27 -25.81 -3.04
C ILE A 14 9.79 -24.48 -3.60
N THR A 15 8.48 -24.23 -3.53
CA THR A 15 7.95 -22.90 -3.80
C THR A 15 8.14 -22.06 -2.54
N THR A 16 9.15 -21.19 -2.55
CA THR A 16 9.32 -20.21 -1.47
C THR A 16 8.20 -19.18 -1.57
N THR A 17 7.32 -19.14 -0.57
CA THR A 17 6.28 -18.12 -0.47
C THR A 17 6.93 -16.81 -0.05
N GLU A 18 7.03 -15.84 -0.96
CA GLU A 18 7.51 -14.50 -0.59
C GLU A 18 6.39 -13.71 0.11
N VAL A 19 6.69 -13.22 1.32
CA VAL A 19 5.78 -12.35 2.06
C VAL A 19 6.04 -10.91 1.63
N VAL A 20 5.08 -10.32 0.92
CA VAL A 20 5.15 -8.92 0.46
C VAL A 20 4.41 -8.02 1.44
N TYR A 21 5.14 -7.07 2.03
CA TYR A 21 4.63 -6.08 2.97
C TYR A 21 4.24 -4.78 2.27
N GLN A 22 3.18 -4.14 2.76
CA GLN A 22 2.85 -2.78 2.34
C GLN A 22 3.97 -1.81 2.71
N ARG A 23 4.24 -0.85 1.83
CA ARG A 23 5.33 0.12 2.01
C ARG A 23 5.02 1.43 1.30
N PHE A 24 5.59 2.54 1.75
CA PHE A 24 5.48 3.79 1.01
C PHE A 24 6.36 3.75 -0.24
N ALA A 25 5.79 4.14 -1.37
CA ALA A 25 6.55 4.59 -2.54
C ALA A 25 6.86 6.09 -2.46
N ILE A 26 5.94 6.87 -1.89
CA ILE A 26 6.07 8.31 -1.69
C ILE A 26 5.49 8.65 -0.33
N GLU A 27 6.26 9.38 0.47
CA GLU A 27 5.84 9.93 1.76
C GLU A 27 5.65 11.45 1.64
N PRO A 28 4.77 12.05 2.46
CA PRO A 28 4.65 13.50 2.51
C PRO A 28 5.95 14.14 2.99
N MET A 29 6.20 15.34 2.49
CA MET A 29 7.29 16.19 2.96
C MET A 29 6.70 17.52 3.44
N ASP A 30 7.49 18.27 4.20
CA ASP A 30 7.13 19.60 4.68
C ASP A 30 6.83 20.53 3.50
N GLN A 31 5.70 21.23 3.60
CA GLN A 31 5.25 22.20 2.60
C GLN A 31 4.76 23.48 3.27
N THR A 32 5.07 24.62 2.66
CA THR A 32 4.49 25.92 3.01
C THR A 32 3.50 26.33 1.94
N ALA A 33 2.30 26.74 2.35
CA ALA A 33 1.24 27.18 1.45
C ALA A 33 0.74 28.57 1.85
N VAL A 34 0.33 29.36 0.86
CA VAL A 34 -0.29 30.67 1.09
C VAL A 34 -1.77 30.47 1.44
N ILE A 35 -2.31 31.29 2.35
CA ILE A 35 -3.73 31.23 2.72
C ILE A 35 -4.61 31.38 1.47
N GLY A 36 -5.62 30.53 1.35
CA GLY A 36 -6.54 30.51 0.21
C GLY A 36 -6.06 29.69 -0.98
N SER A 37 -4.78 29.26 -0.99
CA SER A 37 -4.27 28.34 -2.01
C SER A 37 -4.67 26.89 -1.73
N ARG A 38 -4.61 26.05 -2.78
CA ARG A 38 -4.74 24.59 -2.66
C ARG A 38 -3.37 23.99 -2.42
N VAL A 39 -3.29 23.07 -1.46
CA VAL A 39 -2.10 22.24 -1.20
C VAL A 39 -2.47 20.77 -1.35
N THR A 40 -1.52 19.96 -1.80
CA THR A 40 -1.64 18.50 -1.87
C THR A 40 -0.42 17.87 -1.22
N LEU A 41 -0.66 17.06 -0.19
CA LEU A 41 0.37 16.25 0.44
C LEU A 41 0.44 14.90 -0.29
N PRO A 42 1.53 14.59 -1.00
CA PRO A 42 1.63 13.35 -1.75
C PRO A 42 1.81 12.17 -0.80
N CYS A 43 1.11 11.08 -1.09
CA CYS A 43 1.32 9.80 -0.44
C CYS A 43 0.96 8.70 -1.44
N ARG A 44 1.83 7.69 -1.56
CA ARG A 44 1.55 6.49 -2.35
C ARG A 44 2.06 5.27 -1.61
N VAL A 45 1.20 4.28 -1.45
CA VAL A 45 1.51 3.01 -0.79
C VAL A 45 1.53 1.91 -1.84
N LEU A 46 2.60 1.13 -1.86
CA LEU A 46 2.70 -0.09 -2.66
C LEU A 46 2.23 -1.28 -1.83
N ASP A 47 1.67 -2.28 -2.51
CA ASP A 47 1.25 -3.53 -1.91
C ASP A 47 0.24 -3.33 -0.77
N GLN A 48 -0.62 -2.31 -0.90
CA GLN A 48 -1.59 -1.89 0.12
C GLN A 48 -2.43 -3.08 0.60
N LYS A 49 -2.42 -3.34 1.92
CA LYS A 49 -3.19 -4.44 2.53
C LYS A 49 -4.40 -3.93 3.31
N GLY A 50 -4.36 -2.70 3.81
CA GLY A 50 -5.40 -2.11 4.65
C GLY A 50 -5.83 -0.70 4.20
N PRO A 51 -6.75 -0.07 4.93
CA PRO A 51 -7.18 1.30 4.64
C PRO A 51 -6.03 2.29 4.87
N ILE A 52 -6.00 3.35 4.05
CA ILE A 52 -5.11 4.50 4.25
C ILE A 52 -5.87 5.60 4.98
N GLN A 53 -5.19 6.26 5.92
CA GLN A 53 -5.74 7.38 6.68
C GLN A 53 -4.68 8.46 6.86
N TRP A 54 -5.09 9.71 6.71
CA TRP A 54 -4.30 10.86 7.13
C TRP A 54 -4.58 11.22 8.59
N THR A 55 -3.56 11.66 9.29
CA THR A 55 -3.69 12.33 10.59
C THR A 55 -3.33 13.80 10.45
N LYS A 56 -3.93 14.62 11.32
CA LYS A 56 -3.51 16.01 11.53
C LYS A 56 -3.47 16.25 13.03
N ASP A 57 -2.33 16.68 13.53
CA ASP A 57 -2.12 16.90 14.97
C ASP A 57 -2.54 15.66 15.78
N ASP A 58 -2.10 14.48 15.32
CA ASP A 58 -2.43 13.14 15.85
C ASP A 58 -3.91 12.73 15.80
N PHE A 59 -4.78 13.53 15.17
CA PHE A 59 -6.19 13.20 14.97
C PHE A 59 -6.44 12.55 13.61
N GLY A 60 -7.10 11.38 13.58
CA GLY A 60 -7.45 10.67 12.34
C GLY A 60 -8.60 11.31 11.57
N LEU A 61 -8.39 11.60 10.29
CA LEU A 61 -9.41 12.25 9.43
C LEU A 61 -10.44 11.27 8.86
N GLY A 62 -10.25 9.97 9.05
CA GLY A 62 -11.08 8.88 8.52
C GLY A 62 -10.46 8.17 7.30
N ALA A 63 -11.03 7.01 6.96
CA ALA A 63 -10.54 6.13 5.90
C ALA A 63 -11.28 6.29 4.55
N VAL A 64 -12.38 7.06 4.51
CA VAL A 64 -13.14 7.29 3.28
C VAL A 64 -12.58 8.49 2.53
N ARG A 65 -12.39 8.35 1.22
CA ARG A 65 -11.68 9.34 0.38
C ARG A 65 -12.24 10.76 0.42
N ASN A 66 -13.54 10.92 0.63
CA ASN A 66 -14.18 12.24 0.71
C ASN A 66 -14.00 12.94 2.06
N LEU A 67 -13.45 12.26 3.07
CA LEU A 67 -13.24 12.76 4.44
C LEU A 67 -14.47 13.51 5.00
N THR A 68 -15.63 12.85 4.97
CA THR A 68 -16.91 13.40 5.47
C THR A 68 -16.74 14.08 6.84
N GLY A 69 -17.16 15.34 6.95
CA GLY A 69 -16.94 16.18 8.14
C GLY A 69 -15.80 17.20 7.96
N TYR A 70 -14.98 17.06 6.92
CA TYR A 70 -13.91 17.98 6.56
C TYR A 70 -14.11 18.57 5.16
N GLU A 71 -14.95 19.61 5.04
CA GLU A 71 -15.39 20.17 3.75
C GLU A 71 -14.28 20.59 2.76
N ARG A 72 -13.07 20.86 3.27
CA ARG A 72 -11.93 21.30 2.47
C ARG A 72 -10.90 20.20 2.19
N TYR A 73 -11.08 19.00 2.73
CA TYR A 73 -10.10 17.91 2.64
C TYR A 73 -10.67 16.74 1.83
N ALA A 74 -9.81 16.09 1.05
CA ALA A 74 -10.13 14.85 0.36
C ALA A 74 -8.84 14.07 0.08
N MET A 75 -8.93 12.74 0.09
CA MET A 75 -7.89 11.85 -0.42
C MET A 75 -8.11 11.62 -1.92
N ILE A 76 -7.36 12.35 -2.72
CA ILE A 76 -7.35 12.22 -4.19
C ILE A 76 -6.46 11.04 -4.64
N GLY A 77 -6.55 10.66 -5.93
CA GLY A 77 -5.86 9.48 -6.48
C GLY A 77 -6.70 8.20 -6.40
N SER A 78 -6.10 7.06 -6.71
CA SER A 78 -6.77 5.75 -6.71
C SER A 78 -5.94 4.65 -6.05
N ASP A 79 -6.58 3.58 -5.57
CA ASP A 79 -5.88 2.48 -4.89
C ASP A 79 -5.08 1.61 -5.90
N GLU A 80 -5.41 1.71 -7.19
CA GLU A 80 -4.74 1.00 -8.28
C GLU A 80 -3.34 1.53 -8.57
N GLU A 81 -3.05 2.79 -8.26
CA GLU A 81 -1.74 3.40 -8.47
C GLU A 81 -0.62 2.77 -7.62
N GLY A 82 -1.02 1.96 -6.62
CA GLY A 82 -0.15 1.28 -5.67
C GLY A 82 -0.08 -0.25 -5.81
N LYS A 83 -0.65 -0.82 -6.86
CA LYS A 83 -0.62 -2.27 -7.12
C LYS A 83 0.68 -2.75 -7.77
#